data_AF-A0A2R7NTY0-F1
#
_entry.id   AF-A0A2R7NTY0-F1
#
_cell.length_a   1.000
_cell.length_b   1.000
_cell.length_c   1.000
_cell.angle_alpha   90.00
_cell.angle_beta   90.00
_cell.angle_gamma   90.00
#
_symmetry.space_group_name_H-M   'P 1'
#
loop_
_entity.id
_entity.type
_entity.pdbx_description
1 polymer ?
#
loop_
_entity_poly.entity_id
_entity_poly.type
_entity_poly.pdbx_seq_one_letter_code
_entity_poly.pdbx_strand_id
1 'polypeptide(L)' 'MKCMQVKESTSAECTNFYSNIEGFTYEPGYEYVLKVKTEKITNPPADASSIKYTL' A
#
# COMPACT_ATOMS: atom_id res chain seq x y z
N MET A 1 9.44 2.98 13.83
CA MET A 1 9.32 2.40 12.48
C MET A 1 8.74 3.46 11.56
N LYS A 2 9.25 3.62 10.34
CA LYS A 2 8.72 4.57 9.35
C LYS A 2 7.76 3.81 8.42
N CYS A 3 6.56 4.33 8.21
CA CYS A 3 5.56 3.80 7.28
C CYS A 3 4.91 4.96 6.52
N MET A 4 4.33 4.69 5.36
CA MET A 4 3.57 5.70 4.61
C MET A 4 2.11 5.67 5.06
N GLN A 5 1.40 6.79 4.93
CA GLN A 5 -0.04 6.84 5.15
C GLN A 5 -0.76 6.81 3.82
N VAL A 6 -1.83 6.02 3.74
CA VAL A 6 -2.65 5.90 2.53
C VAL A 6 -4.11 6.16 2.86
N LYS A 7 -4.84 6.65 1.86
CA LYS A 7 -6.30 6.75 1.86
C LYS A 7 -6.81 6.12 0.57
N GLU A 8 -7.72 5.15 0.68
CA GLU A 8 -8.29 4.47 -0.49
C GLU A 8 -9.35 5.31 -1.20
N SER A 9 -9.83 6.38 -0.56
CA SER A 9 -10.81 7.31 -1.12
C SER A 9 -10.55 8.71 -0.60
N THR A 10 -11.01 9.73 -1.33
CA THR A 10 -10.85 11.14 -0.95
C THR A 10 -11.51 11.49 0.38
N SER A 11 -12.53 10.74 0.77
CA SER A 11 -13.29 10.92 2.01
C SER A 11 -12.93 9.90 3.09
N ALA A 12 -12.00 8.98 2.83
CA ALA A 12 -11.56 7.99 3.80
C ALA A 12 -10.50 8.58 4.74
N GLU A 13 -10.41 8.03 5.95
CA GLU A 13 -9.34 8.36 6.89
C GLU A 13 -7.99 7.81 6.41
N CYS A 14 -6.92 8.53 6.70
CA CYS A 14 -5.57 8.06 6.43
C CYS A 14 -5.23 6.90 7.38
N THR A 15 -4.82 5.78 6.81
CA THR A 15 -4.37 4.60 7.56
C THR A 15 -2.88 4.38 7.36
N ASN A 16 -2.22 3.79 8.37
CA ASN A 16 -0.81 3.43 8.25
C ASN A 16 -0.68 2.23 7.31
N PHE A 17 0.14 2.38 6.27
CA PHE A 17 0.39 1.36 5.28
C PHE A 17 1.78 0.76 5.48
N TYR A 18 1.79 -0.52 5.84
CA TYR A 18 3.00 -1.29 6.13
C TYR A 18 3.39 -2.24 5.00
N SER A 19 2.55 -2.35 3.97
CA SER A 19 2.83 -3.14 2.78
C SER A 19 3.71 -2.36 1.79
N ASN A 20 4.18 -3.04 0.75
CA ASN A 20 4.85 -2.41 -0.38
C ASN A 20 3.96 -2.49 -1.63
N ILE A 21 4.12 -1.51 -2.52
CA ILE A 21 3.48 -1.49 -3.84
C ILE A 21 4.59 -1.81 -4.85
N GLU A 22 4.49 -2.96 -5.51
CA GLU A 22 5.47 -3.40 -6.50
C GLU A 22 5.50 -2.40 -7.67
N GLY A 23 6.70 -1.93 -8.03
CA GLY A 23 6.88 -0.89 -9.06
C GLY A 23 6.74 0.55 -8.56
N PHE A 24 6.49 0.77 -7.25
CA PHE A 24 6.41 2.09 -6.65
C PHE A 24 7.35 2.24 -5.45
N THR A 25 8.10 3.34 -5.42
CA THR A 25 8.94 3.72 -4.27
C THR A 25 8.48 5.06 -3.76
N TYR A 26 8.11 5.12 -2.48
CA TYR A 26 7.67 6.35 -1.85
C TYR A 26 8.86 7.24 -1.47
N GLU A 27 8.78 8.53 -1.85
CA GLU A 27 9.72 9.56 -1.42
C GLU A 27 9.08 10.48 -0.37
N PRO A 28 9.69 10.64 0.82
CA PRO A 28 9.18 11.54 1.85
C PRO A 28 9.07 12.99 1.35
N GLY A 29 7.99 13.68 1.71
CA GLY A 29 7.74 15.07 1.31
C GLY A 29 6.86 15.22 0.06
N TYR A 30 6.44 14.10 -0.54
CA TYR A 30 5.53 14.08 -1.68
C TYR A 30 4.22 13.35 -1.34
N GLU A 31 3.15 13.77 -2.02
CA GLU A 31 1.86 13.10 -2.06
C GLU A 31 1.62 12.52 -3.46
N TYR A 32 1.11 11.30 -3.53
CA TYR A 32 0.89 10.57 -4.77
C TYR A 32 -0.56 10.10 -4.87
N VAL A 33 -1.13 10.17 -6.06
CA VAL A 33 -2.39 9.50 -6.40
C VAL A 33 -2.05 8.36 -7.35
N LEU A 34 -2.17 7.12 -6.88
CA LEU A 34 -1.82 5.93 -7.63
C LEU A 34 -3.07 5.13 -7.97
N LYS A 35 -3.09 4.55 -9.18
CA LYS A 35 -4.06 3.52 -9.55
C LYS A 35 -3.31 2.19 -9.53
N VAL A 36 -3.52 1.41 -8.47
CA VAL A 36 -2.83 0.13 -8.26
C VAL A 36 -3.77 -1.05 -8.52
N LYS A 37 -3.21 -2.17 -8.97
CA LYS A 37 -3.90 -3.45 -9.02
C LYS A 37 -3.78 -4.14 -7.66
N THR A 38 -4.88 -4.65 -7.14
CA THR A 38 -4.93 -5.42 -5.90
C THR A 38 -5.25 -6.88 -6.17
N GLU A 39 -4.43 -7.79 -5.63
CA GLU A 39 -4.60 -9.24 -5.81
C GLU A 39 -4.56 -9.94 -4.46
N LYS A 40 -5.53 -10.82 -4.21
CA LYS A 40 -5.58 -11.61 -2.97
C LYS A 40 -4.71 -12.85 -3.11
N ILE A 41 -3.75 -13.00 -2.20
CA ILE A 41 -2.90 -14.18 -2.08
C ILE A 41 -3.60 -15.20 -1.18
N THR A 42 -3.84 -16.41 -1.69
CA THR A 42 -4.60 -17.45 -0.97
C THR A 42 -3.80 -18.09 0.17
N ASN A 43 -2.47 -18.15 0.06
CA ASN A 43 -1.58 -18.71 1.08
C ASN A 43 -0.38 -17.77 1.30
N PRO A 44 -0.58 -16.61 1.93
CA PRO A 44 0.51 -15.67 2.18
C PRO A 44 1.48 -16.25 3.24
N PRO A 45 2.76 -15.85 3.20
CA PRO A 45 3.68 -16.05 4.31
C PRO A 45 3.10 -15.55 5.64
N ALA A 46 3.48 -16.16 6.76
CA ALA A 46 2.96 -15.80 8.09
C ALA A 46 3.12 -14.31 8.43
N ASP A 47 4.19 -13.69 7.93
CA ASP A 47 4.56 -12.30 8.21
C ASP A 47 4.20 -11.33 7.06
N ALA A 48 3.48 -11.80 6.03
CA ALA A 48 3.16 -11.00 4.85
C ALA A 48 1.66 -10.73 4.71
N SER A 49 1.32 -9.62 4.06
CA SER A 49 -0.06 -9.29 3.73
C SER A 49 -0.67 -10.35 2.80
N SER A 50 -1.95 -10.65 3.01
CA SER A 50 -2.76 -11.45 2.08
C SER A 50 -3.14 -10.69 0.80
N ILE A 51 -2.70 -9.44 0.66
CA ILE A 51 -2.98 -8.57 -0.47
C ILE A 51 -1.65 -8.11 -1.09
N LYS A 52 -1.50 -8.37 -2.40
CA LYS A 52 -0.43 -7.81 -3.23
C LYS A 52 -0.93 -6.55 -3.93
N TYR A 53 -0.10 -5.51 -3.92
CA TYR A 53 -0.32 -4.26 -4.64
C TYR A 53 0.75 -4.12 -5.73
N THR A 54 0.32 -3.84 -6.97
CA THR A 54 1.23 -3.59 -8.11
C THR A 54 0.79 -2.33 -8.84
N LEU A 55 1.73 -1.47 -9.19
CA LEU A 55 1.48 -0.26 -9.99
C LEU A 55 1.20 -0.60 -11.46
#